data_AF-A0A9Q7TNJ8-F1
#
_entry.id   AF-A0A9Q7TNJ8-F1
#
_cell.length_a   1.000
_cell.length_b   1.000
_cell.length_c   1.000
_cell.angle_alpha   90.00
_cell.angle_beta   90.00
_cell.angle_gamma   90.00
#
_symmetry.space_group_name_H-M   'P 1'
#
loop_
_entity.id
_entity.type
_entity.pdbx_description
1 polymer ?
#
loop_
_entity_poly.entity_id
_entity_poly.type
_entity_poly.pdbx_seq_one_letter_code
_entity_poly.pdbx_strand_id
1 'polypeptide(L)'
;MSNSGPSGIHPVLTLINRCDELARNFDSTFEQSCILLTNLANNAPAPGQPTTMDDTLMSLRKTLEKCEEIVGAMLNCIYEDIPHLLDQLDSGENVGVGNWNPKQALDGISQLFYSYQELLLEKRELLADFTCEEIDAATFVKGWTQIDGNLASQRKQQVDDLADLLAAF
;
A
#
# COMPACT_ATOMS: atom_id res chain seq x y z
N MET A 1 35.45 -24.48 -16.48
CA MET A 1 34.24 -24.53 -17.33
C MET A 1 33.23 -23.61 -16.69
N SER A 2 33.05 -22.44 -17.29
CA SER A 2 32.13 -21.40 -16.83
C SER A 2 30.70 -21.85 -17.12
N ASN A 3 29.85 -21.92 -16.10
CA ASN A 3 28.41 -22.10 -16.29
C ASN A 3 27.74 -20.80 -15.83
N SER A 4 27.73 -19.81 -16.72
CA SER A 4 26.92 -18.60 -16.59
C SER A 4 25.49 -18.95 -17.01
N GLY A 5 24.70 -19.48 -16.07
CA GLY A 5 23.25 -19.58 -16.24
C GLY A 5 22.63 -18.18 -16.33
N PRO A 6 21.46 -18.02 -16.97
CA PRO A 6 20.85 -16.72 -17.16
C PRO A 6 20.62 -16.07 -15.80
N SER A 7 21.01 -14.80 -15.69
CA SER A 7 20.74 -13.90 -14.58
C SER A 7 19.22 -13.67 -14.44
N GLY A 8 18.49 -14.71 -14.03
CA GLY A 8 17.08 -14.66 -13.73
C GLY A 8 16.88 -13.92 -12.43
N ILE A 9 16.04 -12.88 -12.47
CA ILE A 9 15.64 -12.14 -11.27
C ILE A 9 15.04 -13.15 -10.29
N HIS A 10 15.56 -13.19 -9.06
CA HIS A 10 15.13 -14.14 -8.03
C HIS A 10 13.61 -13.99 -7.78
N PRO A 11 12.80 -15.06 -7.77
CA PRO A 11 11.33 -14.98 -7.67
C PRO A 11 10.83 -14.16 -6.48
N VAL A 12 11.52 -14.28 -5.34
CA VAL A 12 11.28 -13.45 -4.15
C VAL A 12 11.47 -11.96 -4.45
N LEU A 13 12.53 -11.57 -5.15
CA LEU A 13 12.82 -10.17 -5.45
C LEU A 13 11.74 -9.59 -6.38
N THR A 14 11.26 -10.38 -7.34
CA THR A 14 10.12 -10.01 -8.19
C THR A 14 8.87 -9.73 -7.36
N LEU A 15 8.54 -10.62 -6.42
CA LEU A 15 7.38 -10.43 -5.55
C LEU A 15 7.53 -9.18 -4.68
N ILE A 16 8.69 -8.97 -4.06
CA ILE A 16 8.87 -7.82 -3.18
C ILE A 16 8.82 -6.49 -3.95
N ASN A 17 9.42 -6.43 -5.14
CA ASN A 17 9.32 -5.25 -6.00
C ASN A 17 7.86 -4.94 -6.37
N ARG A 18 7.07 -5.98 -6.69
CA ARG A 18 5.63 -5.84 -6.93
C ARG A 18 4.91 -5.32 -5.68
N CYS A 19 5.26 -5.83 -4.50
CA CYS A 19 4.65 -5.38 -3.25
C CYS A 19 4.97 -3.92 -2.91
N ASP A 20 6.22 -3.48 -3.12
CA ASP A 20 6.63 -2.07 -2.97
C ASP A 20 5.91 -1.16 -3.98
N GLU A 21 5.76 -1.60 -5.24
CA GLU A 21 5.01 -0.84 -6.25
C GLU A 21 3.54 -0.68 -5.85
N LEU A 22 2.89 -1.74 -5.37
CA LEU A 22 1.51 -1.66 -4.87
C LEU A 22 1.37 -0.68 -3.70
N ALA A 23 2.28 -0.74 -2.72
CA ALA A 23 2.28 0.18 -1.58
C ALA A 23 2.42 1.64 -2.04
N ARG A 24 3.40 1.93 -2.90
CA ARG A 24 3.60 3.28 -3.46
C ARG A 24 2.41 3.78 -4.27
N ASN A 25 1.78 2.91 -5.04
CA ASN A 25 0.60 3.25 -5.82
C ASN A 25 -0.59 3.59 -4.90
N PHE A 26 -0.78 2.84 -3.82
CA PHE A 26 -1.79 3.18 -2.82
C PHE A 26 -1.49 4.55 -2.22
N ASP A 27 -0.25 4.77 -1.76
CA ASP A 27 0.15 5.98 -1.06
C ASP A 27 0.00 7.22 -1.91
N SER A 28 0.51 7.18 -3.13
CA SER A 28 0.41 8.31 -4.06
C SER A 28 -1.03 8.61 -4.44
N THR A 29 -1.87 7.58 -4.61
CA THR A 29 -3.30 7.75 -4.87
C THR A 29 -3.99 8.40 -3.67
N PHE A 30 -3.71 7.92 -2.45
CA PHE A 30 -4.34 8.43 -1.25
C PHE A 30 -3.86 9.83 -0.88
N GLU A 31 -2.55 10.11 -0.99
CA GLU A 31 -1.96 11.42 -0.75
C GLU A 31 -2.57 12.51 -1.63
N GLN A 32 -2.82 12.21 -2.91
CA GLN A 32 -3.51 13.14 -3.82
C GLN A 32 -4.90 13.51 -3.31
N SER A 33 -5.62 12.57 -2.69
CA SER A 33 -6.93 12.83 -2.10
C SER A 33 -6.84 13.70 -0.84
N CYS A 34 -5.80 13.51 -0.01
CA CYS A 34 -5.53 14.35 1.14
C CYS A 34 -5.21 15.80 0.72
N ILE A 35 -4.39 15.98 -0.32
CA ILE A 35 -4.05 17.30 -0.87
C ILE A 35 -5.32 17.98 -1.40
N LEU A 36 -6.12 17.26 -2.20
CA LEU A 36 -7.38 17.76 -2.75
C LEU A 36 -8.28 18.31 -1.63
N LEU A 37 -8.56 17.49 -0.61
CA LEU A 37 -9.48 17.85 0.46
C LEU A 37 -8.92 18.99 1.34
N THR A 38 -7.62 18.99 1.59
CA THR A 38 -6.93 20.07 2.33
C THR A 38 -7.03 21.41 1.58
N ASN A 39 -6.82 21.40 0.26
CA ASN A 39 -6.91 22.60 -0.57
C ASN A 39 -8.34 23.16 -0.59
N LEU A 40 -9.35 22.28 -0.68
CA LEU A 40 -10.75 22.69 -0.58
C LEU A 40 -11.04 23.32 0.80
N ALA A 41 -10.63 22.66 1.90
CA ALA A 41 -10.86 23.14 3.26
C ALA A 41 -10.21 24.53 3.51
N ASN A 42 -9.08 24.80 2.84
CA ASN A 42 -8.37 26.07 2.91
C ASN A 42 -8.90 27.13 1.92
N ASN A 43 -9.98 26.86 1.18
CA ASN A 43 -10.52 27.71 0.12
C ASN A 43 -9.48 28.07 -0.96
N ALA A 44 -8.55 27.15 -1.26
CA ALA A 44 -7.46 27.32 -2.20
C ALA A 44 -7.34 26.14 -3.18
N PRO A 45 -8.40 25.78 -3.93
CA PRO A 45 -8.35 24.68 -4.90
C PRO A 45 -7.31 24.98 -5.99
N ALA A 46 -6.51 23.97 -6.33
CA ALA A 46 -5.54 24.08 -7.41
C ALA A 46 -6.23 24.18 -8.78
N PRO A 47 -5.59 24.79 -9.81
CA PRO A 47 -6.16 24.86 -11.15
C PRO A 47 -6.54 23.47 -11.69
N GLY A 48 -7.79 23.32 -12.13
CA GLY A 48 -8.31 22.05 -12.65
C GLY A 48 -8.79 21.06 -11.60
N GLN A 49 -8.75 21.41 -10.30
CA GLN A 49 -9.35 20.61 -9.23
C GLN A 49 -10.80 21.04 -8.92
N PRO A 50 -11.61 20.12 -8.37
CA PRO A 50 -12.90 20.44 -7.74
C PRO A 50 -12.88 21.69 -6.87
N THR A 51 -13.89 22.54 -7.03
CA THR A 51 -14.09 23.77 -6.22
C THR A 51 -15.26 23.67 -5.26
N THR A 52 -16.03 22.57 -5.34
CA THR A 52 -17.19 22.30 -4.49
C THR A 52 -16.95 21.06 -3.64
N MET A 53 -17.69 20.94 -2.53
CA MET A 53 -17.65 19.73 -1.70
C MET A 53 -18.18 18.53 -2.48
N ASP A 54 -19.27 18.66 -3.23
CA ASP A 54 -19.86 17.55 -3.98
C ASP A 54 -18.91 16.96 -5.02
N ASP A 55 -18.23 17.82 -5.79
CA ASP A 55 -17.22 17.39 -6.78
C ASP A 55 -16.00 16.75 -6.11
N THR A 56 -15.64 17.25 -4.92
CA THR A 56 -14.56 16.69 -4.11
C THR A 56 -14.96 15.30 -3.62
N LEU A 57 -16.16 15.11 -3.09
CA LEU A 57 -16.68 13.81 -2.64
C LEU A 57 -16.72 12.78 -3.79
N MET A 58 -17.10 13.19 -5.00
CA MET A 58 -17.00 12.32 -6.18
C MET A 58 -15.56 11.88 -6.47
N SER A 59 -14.59 12.78 -6.28
CA SER A 59 -13.17 12.47 -6.45
C SER A 59 -12.63 11.56 -5.34
N LEU A 60 -13.09 11.74 -4.10
CA LEU A 60 -12.75 10.88 -2.97
C LEU A 60 -13.32 9.46 -3.16
N ARG A 61 -14.56 9.31 -3.65
CA ARG A 61 -15.13 8.00 -4.01
C ARG A 61 -14.27 7.26 -5.04
N LYS A 62 -13.88 7.95 -6.13
CA LYS A 62 -12.98 7.40 -7.15
C LYS A 62 -11.59 7.04 -6.59
N THR A 63 -11.12 7.78 -5.59
CA THR A 63 -9.88 7.45 -4.89
C THR A 63 -10.04 6.12 -4.15
N LEU A 64 -11.12 5.95 -3.38
CA LEU A 64 -11.39 4.70 -2.65
C LEU A 64 -11.59 3.50 -3.58
N GLU A 65 -12.21 3.69 -4.75
CA GLU A 65 -12.33 2.64 -5.78
C GLU A 65 -10.95 2.18 -6.27
N LYS A 66 -10.06 3.12 -6.60
CA LYS A 66 -8.67 2.79 -7.00
C LYS A 66 -7.87 2.13 -5.87
N CYS A 67 -8.00 2.66 -4.65
CA CYS A 67 -7.36 2.06 -3.48
C CYS A 67 -7.87 0.63 -3.24
N GLU A 68 -9.15 0.35 -3.48
CA GLU A 68 -9.71 -1.01 -3.41
C GLU A 68 -9.12 -1.94 -4.47
N GLU A 69 -8.97 -1.50 -5.71
CA GLU A 69 -8.30 -2.28 -6.76
C GLU A 69 -6.87 -2.65 -6.35
N ILE A 70 -6.14 -1.68 -5.77
CA ILE A 70 -4.77 -1.88 -5.29
C ILE A 70 -4.73 -2.85 -4.11
N VAL A 71 -5.62 -2.68 -3.11
CA VAL A 71 -5.73 -3.61 -1.97
C VAL A 71 -6.15 -5.00 -2.43
N GLY A 72 -7.02 -5.13 -3.42
CA GLY A 72 -7.35 -6.42 -4.03
C GLY A 72 -6.11 -7.12 -4.62
N ALA A 73 -5.25 -6.37 -5.31
CA ALA A 73 -3.98 -6.90 -5.81
C ALA A 73 -3.00 -7.27 -4.69
N MET A 74 -2.97 -6.49 -3.59
CA MET A 74 -2.20 -6.81 -2.39
C MET A 74 -2.68 -8.12 -1.74
N LEU A 75 -3.99 -8.31 -1.58
CA LEU A 75 -4.56 -9.53 -1.02
C LEU A 75 -4.28 -10.75 -1.90
N ASN A 76 -4.30 -10.60 -3.23
CA ASN A 76 -3.87 -11.67 -4.13
C ASN A 76 -2.41 -12.07 -3.89
N CYS A 77 -1.52 -11.11 -3.60
CA CYS A 77 -0.16 -11.46 -3.20
C CYS A 77 -0.13 -12.27 -1.90
N ILE A 78 -0.96 -11.95 -0.90
CA ILE A 78 -1.03 -12.70 0.36
C ILE A 78 -1.55 -14.12 0.16
N TYR A 79 -2.60 -14.30 -0.64
CA TYR A 79 -3.31 -15.58 -0.72
C TYR A 79 -2.79 -16.52 -1.82
N GLU A 80 -2.13 -15.98 -2.85
CA GLU A 80 -1.64 -16.78 -3.98
C GLU A 80 -0.11 -16.73 -4.08
N ASP A 81 0.47 -15.54 -4.24
CA ASP A 81 1.89 -15.40 -4.57
C ASP A 81 2.81 -15.80 -3.40
N ILE A 82 2.50 -15.34 -2.18
CA ILE A 82 3.30 -15.61 -0.98
C ILE A 82 3.30 -17.12 -0.63
N PRO A 83 2.15 -17.82 -0.54
CA PRO A 83 2.13 -19.25 -0.25
C PRO A 83 2.85 -20.06 -1.32
N HIS A 84 2.65 -19.73 -2.60
CA HIS A 84 3.33 -20.42 -3.69
C HIS A 84 4.86 -20.28 -3.59
N LEU A 85 5.33 -19.09 -3.25
CA LEU A 85 6.76 -18.83 -3.05
C LEU A 85 7.32 -19.54 -1.81
N LEU A 86 6.54 -19.61 -0.72
CA LEU A 86 6.92 -20.36 0.48
C LEU A 86 7.05 -21.87 0.19
N ASP A 87 6.13 -22.45 -0.58
CA ASP A 87 6.18 -23.85 -0.99
C ASP A 87 7.44 -24.13 -1.85
N GLN A 88 7.77 -23.23 -2.77
CA GLN A 88 9.01 -23.32 -3.57
C GLN A 88 10.26 -23.27 -2.69
N LEU A 89 10.30 -22.39 -1.70
CA LEU A 89 11.42 -22.26 -0.76
C LEU A 89 11.57 -23.53 0.10
N ASP A 90 10.47 -24.09 0.60
CA ASP A 90 10.47 -25.30 1.43
C ASP A 90 10.83 -26.57 0.64
N SER A 91 10.60 -26.58 -0.69
CA SER A 91 11.00 -27.69 -1.58
C SER A 91 12.52 -27.76 -1.85
N GLY A 92 13.30 -26.76 -1.41
CA GLY A 92 14.75 -26.73 -1.54
C GLY A 92 15.27 -26.27 -2.92
N GLU A 93 14.39 -25.78 -3.79
CA GLU A 93 14.80 -25.23 -5.11
C GLU A 93 15.54 -23.89 -5.01
N ASN A 94 15.45 -23.18 -3.87
CA ASN A 94 16.16 -21.92 -3.64
C ASN A 94 16.82 -21.92 -2.25
N VAL A 95 18.15 -22.04 -2.23
CA VAL A 95 18.96 -21.85 -1.02
C VAL A 95 18.88 -20.39 -0.62
N GLY A 96 18.55 -20.11 0.65
CA GLY A 96 18.38 -18.75 1.17
C GLY A 96 19.48 -17.79 0.72
N VAL A 97 19.07 -16.56 0.42
CA VAL A 97 19.96 -15.49 -0.03
C VAL A 97 20.67 -14.93 1.20
N GLY A 98 21.88 -15.40 1.47
CA GLY A 98 22.71 -14.90 2.58
C GLY A 98 22.05 -15.08 3.96
N ASN A 99 22.02 -14.01 4.76
CA ASN A 99 21.55 -14.00 6.15
C ASN A 99 20.04 -13.65 6.28
N TRP A 100 19.31 -13.63 5.17
CA TRP A 100 17.93 -13.16 5.10
C TRP A 100 16.92 -14.29 5.31
N ASN A 101 15.85 -14.02 6.08
CA ASN A 101 14.78 -14.97 6.38
C ASN A 101 13.53 -14.67 5.53
N PRO A 102 13.28 -15.42 4.43
CA PRO A 102 12.15 -15.18 3.55
C PRO A 102 10.80 -15.23 4.23
N LYS A 103 10.64 -16.16 5.17
CA LYS A 103 9.35 -16.35 5.84
C LYS A 103 8.98 -15.12 6.66
N GLN A 104 9.97 -14.54 7.35
CA GLN A 104 9.77 -13.34 8.16
C GLN A 104 9.47 -12.11 7.31
N ALA A 105 10.16 -11.94 6.17
CA ALA A 105 9.90 -10.81 5.28
C ALA A 105 8.52 -10.89 4.62
N LEU A 106 8.09 -12.09 4.22
CA LEU A 106 6.77 -12.30 3.63
C LEU A 106 5.65 -12.11 4.67
N ASP A 107 5.89 -12.47 5.94
CA ASP A 107 4.98 -12.15 7.06
C ASP A 107 4.86 -10.63 7.27
N GLY A 108 5.99 -9.90 7.28
CA GLY A 108 6.01 -8.45 7.39
C GLY A 108 5.25 -7.74 6.26
N ILE A 109 5.40 -8.22 5.01
CA ILE A 109 4.63 -7.72 3.86
C ILE A 109 3.14 -7.98 4.04
N SER A 110 2.77 -9.16 4.53
CA SER A 110 1.36 -9.51 4.76
C SER A 110 0.74 -8.57 5.81
N GLN A 111 1.44 -8.32 6.93
CA GLN A 111 1.00 -7.39 7.96
C GLN A 111 0.82 -5.97 7.42
N LEU A 112 1.77 -5.48 6.61
CA LEU A 112 1.67 -4.18 5.97
C LEU A 112 0.41 -4.07 5.08
N PHE A 113 0.14 -5.09 4.28
CA PHE A 113 -1.03 -5.12 3.40
C PHE A 113 -2.35 -5.18 4.16
N TYR A 114 -2.41 -5.88 5.29
CA TYR A 114 -3.57 -5.81 6.17
C TYR A 114 -3.79 -4.39 6.72
N SER A 115 -2.73 -3.66 7.09
CA SER A 115 -2.86 -2.27 7.52
C SER A 115 -3.35 -1.32 6.41
N TYR A 116 -3.03 -1.60 5.13
CA TYR A 116 -3.65 -0.89 4.01
C TYR A 116 -5.14 -1.19 3.84
N GLN A 117 -5.55 -2.45 4.05
CA GLN A 117 -6.96 -2.84 4.04
C GLN A 117 -7.75 -2.17 5.17
N GLU A 118 -7.18 -2.13 6.38
CA GLU A 118 -7.77 -1.45 7.54
C GLU A 118 -7.94 0.05 7.27
N LEU A 119 -6.91 0.71 6.71
CA LEU A 119 -7.00 2.12 6.33
C LEU A 119 -8.10 2.35 5.29
N LEU A 120 -8.20 1.50 4.26
CA LEU A 120 -9.25 1.61 3.25
C LEU A 120 -10.65 1.49 3.86
N LEU A 121 -10.83 0.55 4.80
CA LEU A 121 -12.09 0.37 5.50
C LEU A 121 -12.44 1.61 6.34
N GLU A 122 -11.49 2.10 7.13
CA GLU A 122 -11.64 3.30 7.96
C GLU A 122 -12.09 4.51 7.11
N LYS A 123 -11.47 4.72 5.93
CA LYS A 123 -11.82 5.86 5.07
C LYS A 123 -13.17 5.68 4.36
N ARG A 124 -13.61 4.45 4.12
CA ARG A 124 -14.96 4.15 3.61
C ARG A 124 -16.02 4.47 4.65
N GLU A 125 -15.80 4.05 5.88
CA GLU A 125 -16.68 4.36 7.01
C GLU A 125 -16.74 5.87 7.23
N LEU A 126 -15.60 6.55 7.27
CA LEU A 126 -15.53 8.00 7.42
C LEU A 126 -16.30 8.75 6.31
N LEU A 127 -16.21 8.27 5.06
CA LEU A 127 -16.98 8.86 3.96
C LEU A 127 -18.48 8.63 4.15
N ALA A 128 -18.88 7.42 4.56
CA ALA A 128 -20.27 7.08 4.82
C ALA A 128 -20.84 7.99 5.92
N ASP A 129 -20.16 8.09 7.06
CA ASP A 129 -20.54 8.93 8.21
C ASP A 129 -20.75 10.38 7.78
N PHE A 130 -19.84 10.94 6.97
CA PHE A 130 -19.97 12.30 6.48
C PHE A 130 -21.16 12.47 5.53
N THR A 131 -21.34 11.53 4.60
CA THR A 131 -22.46 11.60 3.63
C THR A 131 -23.83 11.34 4.23
N CYS A 132 -23.88 10.67 5.38
CA CYS A 132 -25.07 10.47 6.20
C CYS A 132 -25.29 11.61 7.22
N GLU A 133 -24.46 12.67 7.18
CA GLU A 133 -24.51 13.82 8.09
C GLU A 133 -24.29 13.45 9.57
N GLU A 134 -23.63 12.33 9.86
CA GLU A 134 -23.31 11.88 11.22
C GLU A 134 -22.10 12.64 11.82
N ILE A 135 -21.21 13.13 10.95
CA ILE A 135 -20.05 13.97 11.33
C ILE A 135 -20.03 15.29 10.55
N ASP A 136 -19.42 16.31 11.14
CA ASP A 136 -19.25 17.61 10.48
C ASP A 136 -18.07 17.62 9.49
N ALA A 137 -18.02 18.64 8.63
CA ALA A 137 -16.98 18.77 7.61
C ALA A 137 -15.57 18.90 8.20
N ALA A 138 -15.41 19.53 9.37
CA ALA A 138 -14.11 19.68 10.01
C ALA A 138 -13.57 18.33 10.52
N THR A 139 -14.45 17.51 11.10
CA THR A 139 -14.17 16.15 11.56
C THR A 139 -13.84 15.26 10.37
N PHE A 140 -14.61 15.36 9.28
CA PHE A 140 -14.33 14.62 8.04
C PHE A 140 -12.96 14.97 7.46
N VAL A 141 -12.66 16.26 7.28
CA VAL A 141 -11.36 16.71 6.73
C VAL A 141 -10.20 16.22 7.59
N LYS A 142 -10.32 16.38 8.91
CA LYS A 142 -9.28 15.92 9.85
C LYS A 142 -9.11 14.40 9.77
N GLY A 143 -10.21 13.64 9.84
CA GLY A 143 -10.18 12.19 9.78
C GLY A 143 -9.58 11.69 8.48
N TRP A 144 -9.92 12.31 7.35
CA TRP A 144 -9.46 11.87 6.03
C TRP A 144 -7.97 12.13 5.83
N THR A 145 -7.50 13.32 6.24
CA THR A 145 -6.11 13.75 6.06
C THR A 145 -5.15 13.17 7.09
N GLN A 146 -5.67 12.58 8.17
CA GLN A 146 -4.86 11.89 9.16
C GLN A 146 -4.59 10.45 8.71
N ILE A 147 -3.31 10.15 8.48
CA ILE A 147 -2.81 8.78 8.29
C ILE A 147 -2.22 8.32 9.63
N ASP A 148 -2.57 7.11 10.05
CA ASP A 148 -2.01 6.51 11.26
C ASP A 148 -0.47 6.42 11.14
N GLY A 149 0.24 6.89 12.18
CA GLY A 149 1.69 6.81 12.27
C GLY A 149 2.21 5.36 12.29
N ASN A 150 1.35 4.39 12.60
CA ASN A 150 1.66 2.97 12.52
C ASN A 150 1.95 2.52 11.08
N LEU A 151 1.11 2.89 10.11
CA LEU A 151 1.31 2.53 8.70
C LEU A 151 2.61 3.11 8.14
N ALA A 152 2.93 4.36 8.51
CA ALA A 152 4.20 5.00 8.13
C ALA A 152 5.42 4.27 8.72
N SER A 153 5.30 3.78 9.95
CA SER A 153 6.36 3.04 10.63
C SER A 153 6.56 1.64 10.02
N GLN A 154 5.48 0.92 9.75
CA GLN A 154 5.51 -0.39 9.07
C GLN A 154 6.08 -0.27 7.65
N ARG A 155 5.71 0.78 6.90
CA ARG A 155 6.30 1.09 5.60
C ARG A 155 7.81 1.28 5.68
N LYS A 156 8.27 2.06 6.66
CA LYS A 156 9.69 2.30 6.83
C LYS A 156 10.44 1.00 7.12
N GLN A 157 9.91 0.17 8.02
CA GLN A 157 10.50 -1.14 8.33
C GLN A 157 10.58 -2.02 7.08
N GLN A 158 9.53 -2.07 6.26
CA GLN A 158 9.52 -2.87 5.03
C GLN A 158 10.54 -2.37 3.99
N VAL A 159 10.72 -1.06 3.86
CA VAL A 159 11.76 -0.48 2.98
C VAL A 159 13.16 -0.80 3.50
N ASP A 160 13.38 -0.72 4.81
CA ASP A 160 14.66 -1.07 5.43
C ASP A 160 14.97 -2.58 5.23
N ASP A 161 13.98 -3.45 5.45
CA ASP A 161 14.10 -4.91 5.23
C ASP A 161 14.38 -5.26 3.76
N LEU A 162 13.79 -4.52 2.81
CA LEU A 162 14.04 -4.68 1.38
C LEU A 162 15.45 -4.20 0.99
N ALA A 163 15.92 -3.10 1.58
CA ALA A 163 17.27 -2.60 1.35
C ALA A 163 18.32 -3.59 1.85
N ASP A 164 18.10 -4.19 3.02
CA ASP A 164 18.96 -5.24 3.58
C ASP A 164 18.98 -6.49 2.68
N LEU A 165 17.84 -6.88 2.10
CA LEU A 165 17.77 -7.98 1.13
C LEU A 165 18.58 -7.68 -0.13
N LEU A 166 18.39 -6.49 -0.72
CA LEU A 166 19.12 -6.09 -1.93
C LEU A 166 20.62 -6.03 -1.70
N ALA A 167 21.06 -5.64 -0.50
CA ALA A 167 22.48 -5.63 -0.13
C ALA A 167 23.08 -7.04 0.06
N ALA A 168 22.25 -8.07 0.24
CA ALA A 168 22.67 -9.45 0.44
C ALA A 168 22.81 -10.26 -0.88
N PHE A 169 22.39 -9.70 -2.02
CA PHE A 169 22.56 -10.26 -3.37
C PHE A 169 23.84 -9.75 -4.05
#